data_AF-A0AAD9C9S9-F1
#
_entry.id   AF-A0AAD9C9S9-F1
#
_cell.length_a   1.000
_cell.length_b   1.000
_cell.length_c   1.000
_cell.angle_alpha   90.00
_cell.angle_beta   90.00
_cell.angle_gamma   90.00
#
_symmetry.space_group_name_H-M   'P 1'
#
loop_
_entity.id
_entity.type
_entity.pdbx_description
1 polymer ?
#
loop_
_entity_poly.entity_id
_entity_poly.type
_entity_poly.pdbx_seq_one_letter_code
_entity_poly.pdbx_strand_id
1 'polypeptide(L)'
;MLHSAVQSRSAFCRGNVTLPCPGVGSDFVSVTWYKQRIEQHKRGILRWSSKDKLKPDFFKSNRSVHYGPDYSLVINAVTPADSGTYECEVGARVGGRNKKEEFKLEVSACVTPAVWTPVTPAVWTPVTPAVRTPVPNTTSDHCRLQVQELPALRIAVVYGTVGLAKIVLSIIIVLIIRCVQTKSSKRRQQKW
;
A
#
# COMPACT_ATOMS: atom_id res chain seq x y z
N MET A 1 5.01 0.32 19.51
CA MET A 1 4.90 0.56 18.06
C MET A 1 5.48 1.94 17.79
N LEU A 2 6.53 2.07 16.98
CA LEU A 2 6.98 3.38 16.52
C LEU A 2 6.06 3.78 15.35
N HIS A 3 5.15 4.73 15.57
CA HIS A 3 4.51 5.43 14.46
C HIS A 3 5.57 6.36 13.86
N SER A 4 6.06 6.06 12.65
CA SER A 4 6.83 7.04 11.88
C SER A 4 5.92 8.25 11.63
N ALA A 5 6.48 9.46 11.74
CA ALA A 5 5.73 10.67 11.45
C ALA A 5 5.37 10.71 9.94
N VAL A 6 4.11 10.94 9.61
CA VAL A 6 3.69 11.09 8.21
C VAL A 6 4.05 12.49 7.73
N GLN A 7 4.83 12.61 6.67
CA GLN A 7 5.20 13.91 6.07
C GLN A 7 4.18 14.33 5.01
N SER A 8 3.69 15.56 5.06
CA SER A 8 2.77 16.10 4.04
C SER A 8 3.52 16.76 2.88
N ARG A 9 3.05 16.54 1.65
CA ARG A 9 3.51 17.19 0.43
C ARG A 9 2.33 17.61 -0.43
N SER A 10 2.39 18.80 -1.00
CA SER A 10 1.38 19.30 -1.93
C SER A 10 1.98 19.58 -3.30
N ALA A 11 1.17 19.47 -4.35
CA ALA A 11 1.57 19.78 -5.71
C ALA A 11 0.38 20.26 -6.55
N PHE A 12 0.67 21.07 -7.56
CA PHE A 12 -0.34 21.47 -8.52
C PHE A 12 -0.53 20.38 -9.58
N CYS A 13 -1.76 20.26 -10.10
CA CYS A 13 -2.01 19.38 -11.25
C CYS A 13 -1.04 19.71 -12.42
N ARG A 14 -0.55 18.66 -13.09
CA ARG A 14 0.50 18.67 -14.12
C ARG A 14 1.88 19.08 -13.64
N GLY A 15 2.05 19.36 -12.35
CA GLY A 15 3.37 19.54 -11.73
C GLY A 15 4.15 18.23 -11.63
N ASN A 16 5.39 18.34 -11.18
CA ASN A 16 6.24 17.20 -10.86
C ASN A 16 6.46 17.14 -9.35
N VAL A 17 6.51 15.92 -8.81
CA VAL A 17 6.67 15.67 -7.38
C VAL A 17 7.84 14.73 -7.17
N THR A 18 8.69 15.06 -6.20
CA THR A 18 9.77 14.20 -5.74
C THR A 18 9.55 13.89 -4.26
N LEU A 19 9.38 12.60 -3.95
CA LEU A 19 9.27 12.11 -2.59
C LEU A 19 10.64 11.53 -2.18
N PRO A 20 11.35 12.13 -1.21
CA PRO A 20 12.64 11.64 -0.78
C PRO A 20 12.49 10.34 0.02
N CYS A 21 13.50 9.47 0.01
CA CYS A 21 13.57 8.35 0.94
C CYS A 21 14.75 8.56 1.91
N PRO A 22 14.54 9.28 3.02
CA PRO A 22 15.63 9.54 3.95
C PRO A 22 16.05 8.27 4.70
N GLY A 23 17.31 8.25 5.15
CA GLY A 23 17.81 7.19 6.03
C GLY A 23 18.29 5.92 5.32
N VAL A 24 18.45 5.97 3.99
CA VAL A 24 19.17 4.97 3.20
C VAL A 24 20.68 5.13 3.46
N GLY A 25 21.21 4.32 4.38
CA GLY A 25 22.65 4.26 4.70
C GLY A 25 23.40 3.30 3.78
N SER A 26 24.57 2.82 4.20
CA SER A 26 25.32 1.77 3.47
C SER A 26 24.73 0.35 3.65
N ASP A 27 23.95 0.14 4.72
CA ASP A 27 23.64 -1.20 5.24
C ASP A 27 22.22 -1.67 4.90
N PHE A 28 21.81 -1.45 3.65
CA PHE A 28 20.51 -1.87 3.14
C PHE A 28 20.66 -2.80 1.95
N VAL A 29 19.64 -3.61 1.71
CA VAL A 29 19.57 -4.56 0.60
C VAL A 29 18.67 -4.03 -0.49
N SER A 30 17.61 -3.30 -0.14
CA SER A 30 16.65 -2.75 -1.10
C SER A 30 15.93 -1.51 -0.60
N VAL A 31 15.45 -0.70 -1.54
CA VAL A 31 14.50 0.38 -1.28
C VAL A 31 13.25 0.12 -2.12
N THR A 32 12.08 0.08 -1.51
CA THR A 32 10.82 -0.19 -2.21
C THR A 32 9.83 0.93 -1.96
N TRP A 33 9.20 1.42 -3.02
CA TRP A 33 8.14 2.42 -2.93
C TRP A 33 6.77 1.78 -3.12
N TYR A 34 5.83 2.16 -2.26
CA TYR A 34 4.45 1.74 -2.32
C TYR A 34 3.49 2.93 -2.35
N LYS A 35 2.33 2.74 -2.97
CA LYS A 35 1.14 3.57 -2.75
C LYS A 35 0.15 2.78 -1.90
N GLN A 36 -0.26 3.37 -0.78
CA GLN A 36 -1.29 2.82 0.08
C GLN A 36 -2.64 2.81 -0.66
N ARG A 37 -3.39 1.72 -0.56
CA ARG A 37 -4.80 1.65 -0.95
C ARG A 37 -5.70 1.59 0.28
N ILE A 38 -7.00 1.63 0.03
CA ILE A 38 -8.06 1.33 1.02
C ILE A 38 -7.75 -0.04 1.66
N GLU A 39 -8.03 -0.19 2.96
CA GLU A 39 -7.87 -1.43 3.73
C GLU A 39 -6.43 -1.93 3.91
N GLN A 40 -5.44 -1.04 4.03
CA GLN A 40 -4.03 -1.41 4.29
C GLN A 40 -3.35 -2.22 3.18
N HIS A 41 -3.96 -2.39 2.01
CA HIS A 41 -3.31 -3.01 0.87
C HIS A 41 -2.32 -2.04 0.23
N LYS A 42 -1.05 -2.44 0.15
CA LYS A 42 0.01 -1.65 -0.50
C LYS A 42 0.15 -2.07 -1.96
N ARG A 43 0.18 -1.11 -2.88
CA ARG A 43 0.53 -1.33 -4.28
C ARG A 43 2.00 -0.95 -4.49
N GLY A 44 2.84 -1.89 -4.88
CA GLY A 44 4.23 -1.60 -5.26
C GLY A 44 4.30 -0.66 -6.46
N ILE A 45 5.27 0.25 -6.45
CA ILE A 45 5.52 1.23 -7.52
C ILE A 45 6.84 0.89 -8.21
N LEU A 46 7.93 0.91 -7.44
CA LEU A 46 9.25 0.48 -7.88
C LEU A 46 10.04 -0.13 -6.73
N ARG A 47 11.01 -0.97 -7.06
CA ARG A 47 11.96 -1.56 -6.12
C ARG A 47 13.38 -1.40 -6.66
N TRP A 48 14.27 -0.93 -5.82
CA TRP A 48 15.69 -0.92 -6.07
C TRP A 48 16.39 -1.97 -5.21
N SER A 49 17.36 -2.67 -5.78
CA SER A 49 18.15 -3.72 -5.13
C SER A 49 19.63 -3.35 -5.17
N SER A 50 20.32 -3.54 -4.05
CA SER A 50 21.78 -3.36 -3.97
C SER A 50 22.55 -4.35 -4.85
N LYS A 51 21.94 -5.48 -5.22
CA LYS A 51 22.51 -6.48 -6.13
C LYS A 51 22.42 -6.02 -7.58
N ASP A 52 21.33 -5.36 -7.94
CA ASP A 52 20.97 -4.98 -9.32
C ASP A 52 21.04 -3.46 -9.47
N LYS A 53 22.23 -2.90 -9.21
CA LYS A 53 22.47 -1.45 -9.15
C LYS A 53 22.13 -0.68 -10.42
N LEU A 54 21.98 -1.38 -11.54
CA LEU A 54 21.86 -0.79 -12.86
C LEU A 54 20.42 -0.36 -13.20
N LYS A 55 19.39 -1.03 -12.68
CA LYS A 55 18.00 -0.74 -13.04
C LYS A 55 17.04 -1.06 -11.87
N PRO A 56 16.13 -0.12 -11.52
CA PRO A 56 15.04 -0.42 -10.61
C PRO A 56 13.99 -1.31 -11.30
N ASP A 57 13.41 -2.22 -10.53
CA ASP A 57 12.27 -3.04 -10.95
C ASP A 57 10.98 -2.25 -10.78
N PHE A 58 10.27 -2.00 -11.88
CA PHE A 58 8.97 -1.33 -11.84
C PHE A 58 7.85 -2.35 -11.74
N PHE A 59 6.95 -2.14 -10.77
CA PHE A 59 5.71 -2.92 -10.70
C PHE A 59 4.77 -2.46 -11.81
N LYS A 60 3.88 -3.35 -12.28
CA LYS A 60 2.88 -3.03 -13.32
C LYS A 60 2.04 -1.81 -12.88
N SER A 61 2.32 -0.67 -13.51
CA SER A 61 1.74 0.64 -13.21
C SER A 61 1.44 1.35 -14.52
N ASN A 62 0.26 1.96 -14.63
CA ASN A 62 -0.08 2.82 -15.76
C ASN A 62 0.43 4.26 -15.58
N ARG A 63 1.05 4.58 -14.42
CA ARG A 63 1.68 5.87 -14.17
C ARG A 63 3.16 5.82 -14.53
N SER A 64 3.59 6.82 -15.29
CA SER A 64 5.00 7.11 -15.52
C SER A 64 5.61 7.63 -14.22
N VAL A 65 6.53 6.85 -13.68
CA VAL A 65 7.29 7.14 -12.47
C VAL A 65 8.76 6.89 -12.76
N HIS A 66 9.62 7.66 -12.13
CA HIS A 66 11.06 7.52 -12.30
C HIS A 66 11.74 7.38 -10.95
N TYR A 67 12.85 6.66 -10.97
CA TYR A 67 13.80 6.64 -9.88
C TYR A 67 14.64 7.92 -9.93
N GLY A 68 14.59 8.71 -8.86
CA GLY A 68 15.36 9.94 -8.72
C GLY A 68 16.64 9.74 -7.90
N PRO A 69 17.38 10.83 -7.64
CA PRO A 69 18.55 10.79 -6.76
C PRO A 69 18.17 10.34 -5.34
N ASP A 70 19.13 9.76 -4.62
CA ASP A 70 18.96 9.32 -3.23
C ASP A 70 17.72 8.43 -3.00
N TYR A 71 17.45 7.53 -3.95
CA TYR A 71 16.33 6.60 -3.90
C TYR A 71 14.94 7.27 -3.83
N SER A 72 14.84 8.51 -4.26
CA SER A 72 13.58 9.24 -4.33
C SER A 72 12.64 8.70 -5.40
N LEU A 73 11.34 8.85 -5.15
CA LEU A 73 10.30 8.58 -6.13
C LEU A 73 9.92 9.88 -6.84
N VAL A 74 10.08 9.91 -8.16
CA VAL A 74 9.69 11.04 -9.01
C VAL A 74 8.41 10.70 -9.78
N ILE A 75 7.39 11.51 -9.60
CA ILE A 75 6.10 11.39 -10.30
C ILE A 75 5.93 12.65 -11.15
N ASN A 76 5.95 12.48 -12.47
CA ASN A 76 5.79 13.58 -13.41
C ASN A 76 4.32 13.79 -13.78
N ALA A 77 3.98 15.03 -14.12
CA ALA A 77 2.65 15.42 -14.58
C ALA A 77 1.53 14.84 -13.70
N VAL A 78 1.59 15.16 -12.39
CA VAL A 78 0.66 14.62 -11.40
C VAL A 78 -0.78 15.05 -11.65
N THR A 79 -1.72 14.20 -11.26
CA THR A 79 -3.16 14.43 -11.33
C THR A 79 -3.79 14.28 -9.94
N PRO A 80 -5.02 14.76 -9.70
CA PRO A 80 -5.70 14.54 -8.43
C PRO A 80 -5.75 13.08 -7.98
N ALA A 81 -5.81 12.13 -8.92
CA ALA A 81 -5.78 10.69 -8.66
C ALA A 81 -4.43 10.18 -8.12
N ASP A 82 -3.36 10.95 -8.30
CA ASP A 82 -2.04 10.68 -7.72
C ASP A 82 -1.99 11.04 -6.23
N SER A 83 -2.98 11.78 -5.69
CA SER A 83 -3.10 12.00 -4.24
C SER A 83 -3.20 10.68 -3.46
N GLY A 84 -2.73 10.70 -2.22
CA GLY A 84 -2.79 9.57 -1.30
C GLY A 84 -1.51 9.41 -0.48
N THR A 85 -1.43 8.31 0.26
CA THR A 85 -0.27 8.00 1.10
C THR A 85 0.70 7.11 0.32
N TYR A 86 1.97 7.53 0.32
CA TYR A 86 3.10 6.82 -0.25
C TYR A 86 4.00 6.36 0.89
N GLU A 87 4.61 5.19 0.74
CA GLU A 87 5.55 4.67 1.73
C GLU A 87 6.86 4.29 1.05
N CYS A 88 7.98 4.75 1.60
CA CYS A 88 9.29 4.22 1.28
C CYS A 88 9.68 3.18 2.35
N GLU A 89 9.98 1.95 1.93
CA GLU A 89 10.50 0.90 2.77
C GLU A 89 11.98 0.62 2.44
N VAL A 90 12.86 0.80 3.43
CA VAL A 90 14.28 0.47 3.34
C VAL A 90 14.51 -0.87 4.01
N GLY A 91 14.74 -1.90 3.21
CA GLY A 91 15.04 -3.25 3.66
C GLY A 91 16.50 -3.36 4.11
N ALA A 92 16.74 -3.65 5.38
CA ALA A 92 18.08 -3.79 5.93
C ALA A 92 18.72 -5.14 5.54
N ARG A 93 20.05 -5.27 5.72
CA ARG A 93 20.72 -6.57 5.68
C ARG A 93 20.23 -7.47 6.82
N VAL A 94 20.51 -8.77 6.71
CA VAL A 94 20.21 -9.74 7.77
C VAL A 94 20.82 -9.27 9.09
N GLY A 95 20.01 -9.25 10.15
CA GLY A 95 20.39 -8.72 11.46
C GLY A 95 20.19 -7.21 11.65
N GLY A 96 19.90 -6.47 10.58
CA GLY A 96 19.53 -5.05 10.65
C GLY A 96 18.03 -4.82 10.84
N ARG A 97 17.64 -3.56 11.02
CA ARG A 97 16.23 -3.15 11.18
C ARG A 97 15.73 -2.41 9.95
N ASN A 98 14.63 -2.89 9.38
CA ASN A 98 13.95 -2.19 8.28
C ASN A 98 13.47 -0.81 8.75
N LYS A 99 13.51 0.16 7.85
CA LYS A 99 12.98 1.51 8.09
C LYS A 99 11.84 1.77 7.13
N LYS A 100 10.89 2.59 7.57
CA LYS A 100 9.79 3.04 6.74
C LYS A 100 9.51 4.52 6.96
N GLU A 101 9.21 5.20 5.87
CA GLU A 101 8.82 6.61 5.86
C GLU A 101 7.56 6.80 5.03
N GLU A 102 6.61 7.55 5.58
CA GLU A 102 5.28 7.73 5.00
C GLU A 102 5.08 9.19 4.57
N PHE A 103 4.58 9.37 3.36
CA PHE A 103 4.31 10.68 2.77
C PHE A 103 2.84 10.79 2.35
N LYS A 104 2.15 11.81 2.80
CA LYS A 104 0.81 12.16 2.32
C LYS A 104 0.95 13.18 1.19
N LEU A 105 0.65 12.76 -0.04
CA LEU A 105 0.65 13.62 -1.22
C LEU A 105 -0.76 14.14 -1.51
N GLU A 106 -0.89 15.45 -1.66
CA GLU A 106 -2.13 16.13 -2.06
C GLU A 106 -1.91 16.91 -3.35
N VAL A 107 -2.67 16.57 -4.40
CA VAL A 107 -2.58 17.21 -5.71
C VAL A 107 -3.81 18.04 -5.97
N SER A 108 -3.62 19.32 -6.30
CA SER A 108 -4.73 20.23 -6.60
C SER A 108 -5.53 19.79 -7.83
N ALA A 109 -6.78 20.23 -7.94
CA ALA A 109 -7.58 20.03 -9.13
C ALA A 109 -6.91 20.63 -10.39
N CYS A 110 -7.16 20.01 -11.53
CA CYS A 110 -6.73 20.53 -12.83
C CYS A 110 -7.75 21.57 -13.29
N VAL A 111 -7.36 22.84 -13.34
CA VAL A 111 -8.23 23.91 -13.84
C VAL A 111 -8.05 24.01 -15.36
N THR A 112 -9.13 23.79 -16.10
CA THR A 112 -9.19 24.17 -17.51
C THR A 112 -9.65 25.63 -17.56
N PRO A 113 -8.90 26.54 -18.19
CA PRO A 113 -9.40 27.90 -18.38
C PRO A 113 -10.69 27.83 -19.20
N ALA A 114 -11.73 28.52 -18.73
CA ALA A 114 -12.97 28.67 -19.48
C ALA A 114 -12.62 29.44 -20.76
N VAL A 115 -12.60 28.72 -21.88
CA VAL A 115 -12.53 29.35 -23.20
C VAL A 115 -13.86 30.06 -23.38
N TRP A 116 -13.82 31.38 -23.45
CA TRP A 116 -14.96 32.18 -23.89
C TRP A 116 -15.17 31.86 -25.37
N THR A 117 -16.00 30.86 -25.67
CA THR A 117 -16.50 30.68 -27.02
C THR A 117 -17.31 31.93 -27.36
N PRO A 118 -16.94 32.72 -28.38
CA PRO A 118 -17.80 33.80 -28.83
C PRO A 118 -19.15 33.16 -29.19
N VAL A 119 -20.21 33.65 -28.55
CA VAL A 119 -21.58 33.35 -28.95
C VAL A 119 -21.76 33.88 -30.36
N THR A 120 -21.54 33.00 -31.35
CA THR A 120 -22.01 33.27 -32.70
C THR A 120 -23.52 33.48 -32.61
N PRO A 121 -24.07 34.60 -33.11
CA PRO A 121 -25.51 34.80 -33.10
C PRO A 121 -26.15 33.64 -33.87
N ALA A 122 -26.96 32.86 -33.17
CA ALA A 122 -27.73 31.80 -33.76
C ALA A 122 -28.68 32.41 -34.81
N VAL A 123 -28.51 31.97 -36.05
CA VAL A 123 -29.54 32.13 -37.09
C VAL A 123 -30.83 31.54 -36.53
N TRP A 124 -31.89 32.35 -36.47
CA TRP A 124 -33.20 31.95 -35.98
C TRP A 124 -33.78 30.87 -36.90
N THR A 125 -33.55 29.60 -36.58
CA THR A 125 -34.35 28.50 -37.14
C THR A 125 -35.63 28.36 -36.31
N PRO A 126 -36.81 28.31 -36.94
CA PRO A 126 -38.07 28.13 -36.22
C PRO A 126 -38.07 26.83 -35.43
N VAL A 127 -38.35 26.94 -34.14
CA VAL A 127 -38.36 25.84 -33.17
C VAL A 127 -39.57 24.94 -33.43
N THR A 128 -39.35 23.73 -33.92
CA THR A 128 -40.36 22.66 -33.88
C THR A 128 -40.54 22.17 -32.45
N PRO A 129 -41.77 21.96 -31.95
CA PRO A 129 -42.00 21.45 -30.60
C PRO A 129 -41.63 19.97 -30.52
N ALA A 130 -40.48 19.68 -29.90
CA ALA A 130 -40.11 18.32 -29.55
C ALA A 130 -40.97 17.85 -28.37
N VAL A 131 -41.69 16.75 -28.62
CA VAL A 131 -42.49 15.96 -27.68
C VAL A 131 -41.68 15.65 -26.42
N ARG A 132 -42.26 15.96 -25.26
CA ARG A 132 -41.73 15.57 -23.93
C ARG A 132 -41.80 14.04 -23.79
N THR A 133 -40.66 13.38 -23.85
CA THR A 133 -40.53 11.99 -23.38
C THR A 133 -40.47 11.95 -21.86
N PRO A 134 -41.14 11.00 -21.19
CA PRO A 134 -41.12 10.88 -19.73
C PRO A 134 -39.74 10.48 -19.21
N VAL A 135 -39.32 11.15 -18.13
CA VAL A 135 -38.17 10.80 -17.30
C VAL A 135 -38.42 9.44 -16.63
N PRO A 136 -37.52 8.44 -16.72
CA PRO A 136 -37.58 7.28 -15.84
C PRO A 136 -37.08 7.70 -14.45
N ASN A 137 -38.06 8.00 -13.60
CA ASN A 137 -38.00 8.03 -12.15
C ASN A 137 -37.37 6.74 -11.60
N THR A 138 -36.06 6.79 -11.37
CA THR A 138 -35.34 5.76 -10.61
C THR A 138 -35.45 6.11 -9.13
N THR A 139 -36.53 5.67 -8.49
CA THR A 139 -36.65 5.55 -7.05
C THR A 139 -35.66 4.48 -6.57
N SER A 140 -34.49 4.92 -6.08
CA SER A 140 -33.58 4.07 -5.33
C SER A 140 -34.13 3.88 -3.92
N ASP A 141 -35.02 2.90 -3.77
CA ASP A 141 -35.54 2.48 -2.49
C ASP A 141 -34.61 1.43 -1.86
N HIS A 142 -34.22 1.72 -0.62
CA HIS A 142 -33.54 0.90 0.36
C HIS A 142 -32.81 -0.39 -0.10
N CYS A 143 -31.48 -0.34 -0.04
CA CYS A 143 -30.67 -1.53 0.20
C CYS A 143 -31.00 -2.08 1.61
N ARG A 144 -31.87 -3.09 1.70
CA ARG A 144 -31.99 -3.94 2.89
C ARG A 144 -30.83 -4.94 2.90
N LEU A 145 -29.73 -4.56 3.54
CA LEU A 145 -28.78 -5.52 4.09
C LEU A 145 -29.47 -6.26 5.25
N GLN A 146 -30.04 -7.43 4.97
CA GLN A 146 -30.25 -8.44 5.99
C GLN A 146 -28.87 -8.97 6.37
N VAL A 147 -28.24 -8.32 7.36
CA VAL A 147 -27.12 -8.87 8.10
C VAL A 147 -27.68 -10.05 8.89
N GLN A 148 -27.49 -11.26 8.37
CA GLN A 148 -27.64 -12.46 9.17
C GLN A 148 -26.41 -12.53 10.08
N GLU A 149 -26.56 -11.96 11.26
CA GLU A 149 -25.68 -12.15 12.42
C GLU A 149 -25.45 -13.65 12.62
N LEU A 150 -24.24 -14.13 12.32
CA LEU A 150 -23.52 -15.22 13.02
C LEU A 150 -22.26 -15.66 12.24
N PRO A 151 -21.08 -15.06 12.53
CA PRO A 151 -19.83 -15.79 12.36
C PRO A 151 -18.90 -15.73 13.58
N ALA A 152 -19.34 -15.23 14.74
CA ALA A 152 -18.52 -15.26 15.96
C ALA A 152 -18.14 -16.68 16.39
N LEU A 153 -18.99 -17.67 16.09
CA LEU A 153 -18.79 -19.07 16.47
C LEU A 153 -17.76 -19.79 15.60
N ARG A 154 -17.55 -19.37 14.34
CA ARG A 154 -16.54 -19.98 13.45
C ARG A 154 -15.13 -19.50 13.74
N ILE A 155 -14.98 -18.26 14.20
CA ILE A 155 -13.68 -17.70 14.58
C ILE A 155 -13.13 -18.41 15.82
N ALA A 156 -13.96 -18.67 16.83
CA ALA A 156 -13.52 -19.35 18.06
C ALA A 156 -12.96 -20.76 17.82
N VAL A 157 -13.58 -21.54 16.92
CA VAL A 157 -13.14 -22.90 16.58
C VAL A 157 -11.79 -22.88 15.86
N VAL A 158 -11.56 -21.92 14.95
CA VAL A 158 -10.28 -21.79 14.23
C VAL A 158 -9.15 -21.32 15.14
N TYR A 159 -9.40 -20.38 16.05
CA TYR A 159 -8.38 -19.94 17.02
C TYR A 159 -8.02 -21.02 18.05
N GLY A 160 -9.00 -21.84 18.46
CA GLY A 160 -8.77 -22.96 19.39
C GLY A 160 -7.81 -24.01 18.84
N THR A 161 -7.96 -24.41 17.57
CA THR A 161 -7.11 -25.45 16.97
C THR A 161 -5.65 -24.98 16.78
N VAL A 162 -5.43 -23.73 16.36
CA VAL A 162 -4.07 -23.16 16.21
C VAL A 162 -3.38 -22.99 17.57
N GLY A 163 -4.13 -22.59 18.60
CA GLY A 163 -3.61 -22.49 19.97
C GLY A 163 -3.14 -23.84 20.51
N LEU A 164 -3.98 -24.88 20.37
CA LEU A 164 -3.65 -26.24 20.81
C LEU A 164 -2.44 -26.80 20.05
N ALA A 165 -2.36 -26.61 18.73
CA ALA A 165 -1.22 -27.05 17.93
C ALA A 165 0.10 -26.42 18.39
N LYS A 166 0.11 -25.12 18.71
CA LYS A 166 1.30 -24.43 19.23
C LYS A 166 1.73 -24.94 20.61
N ILE A 167 0.78 -25.22 21.49
CA ILE A 167 1.06 -25.78 22.82
C ILE A 167 1.68 -27.17 22.69
N VAL A 168 1.09 -28.04 21.86
CA VAL A 168 1.62 -29.40 21.60
C VAL A 168 3.04 -29.33 21.02
N LEU A 169 3.27 -28.48 20.02
CA LEU A 169 4.60 -28.32 19.42
C LEU A 169 5.64 -27.81 20.44
N SER A 170 5.25 -26.86 21.30
CA SER A 170 6.10 -26.34 22.37
C SER A 170 6.51 -27.44 23.36
N ILE A 171 5.55 -28.28 23.78
CA ILE A 171 5.82 -29.41 24.69
C ILE A 171 6.77 -30.42 24.04
N ILE A 172 6.55 -30.77 22.77
CA ILE A 172 7.43 -31.70 22.02
C ILE A 172 8.86 -31.17 21.98
N ILE A 173 9.05 -29.88 21.69
CA ILE A 173 10.38 -29.25 21.65
C ILE A 173 11.07 -29.34 23.02
N VAL A 174 10.36 -29.03 24.11
CA VAL A 174 10.91 -29.12 25.48
C VAL A 174 11.30 -30.56 25.83
N LEU A 175 10.48 -31.55 25.46
CA LEU A 175 10.77 -32.97 25.68
C LEU A 175 12.00 -33.44 24.90
N ILE A 176 12.16 -33.00 23.65
CA ILE A 176 13.34 -33.31 22.84
C ILE A 176 14.59 -32.72 23.49
N ILE A 177 14.55 -31.44 23.91
CA ILE A 177 15.68 -30.80 24.58
C ILE A 177 16.08 -31.55 25.86
N ARG A 178 15.10 -31.90 26.71
CA ARG A 178 15.36 -32.69 27.93
C ARG A 178 15.92 -34.09 27.60
N CYS A 179 15.40 -34.76 26.57
CA CYS A 179 15.88 -36.07 26.13
C CYS A 179 17.33 -36.00 25.62
N VAL A 180 17.68 -34.95 24.87
CA VAL A 180 19.05 -34.70 24.40
C VAL A 180 19.98 -34.37 25.57
N GLN A 181 19.55 -33.50 26.50
CA GLN A 181 20.33 -33.13 27.68
C GLN A 181 20.61 -34.34 28.58
N THR A 182 19.58 -35.16 28.86
CA THR A 182 19.72 -36.40 29.64
C THR A 182 20.60 -37.43 28.96
N LYS A 183 20.48 -37.62 27.64
CA LYS A 183 21.41 -38.47 26.87
C LYS A 183 22.84 -37.93 26.91
N SER A 184 23.03 -36.62 26.81
CA SER A 184 24.37 -36.01 26.89
C SER A 184 24.98 -36.15 28.28
N SER A 185 24.18 -36.00 29.33
CA SER A 185 24.59 -36.17 30.72
C SER A 185 25.02 -37.61 30.99
N LYS A 186 24.23 -38.60 30.54
CA LYS A 186 24.60 -40.02 30.63
C LYS A 186 25.88 -40.34 29.86
N ARG A 187 26.07 -39.79 28.64
CA ARG A 187 27.31 -39.96 27.86
C ARG A 187 28.53 -39.32 28.52
N ARG A 188 28.36 -38.23 29.28
CA ARG A 188 29.45 -37.61 30.05
C ARG A 188 29.83 -38.45 31.27
N GLN A 189 28.85 -39.05 31.96
CA GLN A 189 29.08 -39.93 33.11
C GLN A 189 29.75 -41.26 32.71
N GLN A 190 29.52 -41.78 31.50
CA GLN A 190 30.18 -43.00 30.99
C GLN A 190 31.61 -42.79 30.46
N LYS A 191 32.14 -41.57 30.50
CA LYS A 191 33.49 -41.21 30.02
C LYS A 191 34.50 -40.95 31.15
N TRP A 192 34.15 -41.26 32.39
CA TRP A 192 35.02 -41.23 33.56
C TRP A 192 35.17 -42.64 34.12
#